data_AF-A0A090QUE7-F1
#
_entry.id   AF-A0A090QUE7-F1
#
_cell.length_a   1.000
_cell.length_b   1.000
_cell.length_c   1.000
_cell.angle_alpha   90.00
_cell.angle_beta   90.00
_cell.angle_gamma   90.00
#
_symmetry.space_group_name_H-M   'P 1'
#
loop_
_entity.id
_entity.type
_entity.pdbx_description
1 polymer ?
#
loop_
_entity_poly.entity_id
_entity_poly.type
_entity_poly.pdbx_seq_one_letter_code
_entity_poly.pdbx_strand_id
1 'polypeptide(L)'
;MDKKQVWISAGIILNAAQDKVFITRRAATAHKGGFWEFAGGKVESGETAEQAVIRELHEEVGIEATALEHFMALEHDYPEKALKFDFFLITAFTGEVRQRRPAWRVGSSGISA
;
A
#
# COMPACT_ATOMS: atom_id res chain seq x y z
N MET A 1 11.94 28.32 4.57
CA MET A 1 11.72 27.63 3.29
C MET A 1 10.75 26.50 3.60
N ASP A 2 9.52 26.56 3.13
CA ASP A 2 8.53 25.52 3.43
C ASP A 2 8.96 24.20 2.81
N LYS A 3 9.07 23.19 3.65
CA LYS A 3 9.54 21.87 3.28
C LYS A 3 8.41 21.10 2.63
N LYS A 4 8.66 20.43 1.50
CA LYS A 4 7.63 19.62 0.84
C LYS A 4 7.24 18.45 1.75
N GLN A 5 6.01 18.44 2.22
CA GLN A 5 5.44 17.30 2.94
C GLN A 5 4.85 16.29 1.95
N VAL A 6 5.20 15.03 2.13
CA VAL A 6 4.62 13.92 1.37
C VAL A 6 4.06 12.94 2.38
N TRP A 7 2.74 12.76 2.32
CA TRP A 7 2.03 11.79 3.13
C TRP A 7 1.68 10.58 2.26
N ILE A 8 2.07 9.41 2.71
CA ILE A 8 1.89 8.13 2.04
C ILE A 8 1.04 7.25 2.95
N SER A 9 0.09 6.55 2.35
CA SER A 9 -0.67 5.50 3.02
C SER A 9 -0.44 4.15 2.36
N ALA A 10 -0.28 3.11 3.16
CA ALA A 10 0.03 1.76 2.71
C ALA A 10 -0.80 0.71 3.44
N GLY A 11 -1.24 -0.31 2.71
CA GLY A 11 -2.01 -1.43 3.21
C GLY A 11 -1.17 -2.69 3.41
N ILE A 12 -1.22 -3.25 4.61
CA ILE A 12 -0.69 -4.56 4.96
C ILE A 12 -1.84 -5.55 4.88
N ILE A 13 -1.94 -6.25 3.75
CA ILE A 13 -3.07 -7.15 3.46
C ILE A 13 -2.73 -8.54 3.98
N LEU A 14 -3.52 -9.05 4.92
CA LEU A 14 -3.39 -10.41 5.44
C LEU A 14 -4.25 -11.39 4.67
N ASN A 15 -3.82 -12.66 4.60
CA ASN A 15 -4.69 -13.75 4.17
C ASN A 15 -5.72 -14.11 5.25
N ALA A 16 -6.67 -14.99 4.90
CA ALA A 16 -7.70 -15.50 5.82
C ALA A 16 -7.15 -16.02 7.17
N ALA A 17 -6.03 -16.75 7.12
CA ALA A 17 -5.38 -17.33 8.29
C ALA A 17 -4.53 -16.31 9.08
N GLN A 18 -4.39 -15.09 8.58
CA GLN A 18 -3.60 -14.00 9.18
C GLN A 18 -2.12 -14.36 9.43
N ASP A 19 -1.55 -15.27 8.63
CA ASP A 19 -0.18 -15.75 8.75
C ASP A 19 0.71 -15.33 7.57
N LYS A 20 0.13 -14.71 6.53
CA LYS A 20 0.83 -14.25 5.33
C LYS A 20 0.38 -12.85 4.96
N VAL A 21 1.34 -12.08 4.47
CA VAL A 21 1.12 -10.72 3.95
C VAL A 21 1.24 -10.73 2.43
N PHE A 22 0.32 -10.06 1.75
CA PHE A 22 0.47 -9.77 0.33
C PHE A 22 1.40 -8.57 0.12
N ILE A 23 2.50 -8.80 -0.61
CA ILE A 23 3.44 -7.77 -1.04
C ILE A 23 3.71 -7.94 -2.53
N THR A 24 3.87 -6.82 -3.24
CA THR A 24 4.25 -6.84 -4.66
C THR A 24 5.72 -6.53 -4.80
N ARG A 25 6.33 -6.93 -5.92
CA ARG A 25 7.73 -6.64 -6.22
C ARG A 25 7.82 -5.77 -7.45
N ARG A 26 8.56 -4.66 -7.37
CA ARG A 26 8.83 -3.83 -8.54
C ARG A 26 9.65 -4.59 -9.57
N ALA A 27 9.27 -4.43 -10.83
CA ALA A 27 10.05 -4.88 -11.98
C ALA A 27 11.51 -4.44 -11.85
N ALA A 28 12.45 -5.34 -12.15
CA ALA A 28 13.89 -5.08 -12.07
C ALA A 28 14.34 -3.88 -12.92
N THR A 29 13.58 -3.53 -13.96
CA THR A 29 13.88 -2.44 -14.91
C THR A 29 13.40 -1.06 -14.47
N ALA A 30 12.65 -0.96 -13.36
CA ALA A 30 12.22 0.34 -12.82
C ALA A 30 13.35 1.04 -12.04
N HIS A 31 13.30 2.37 -11.89
CA HIS A 31 14.16 3.05 -10.92
C HIS A 31 13.86 2.49 -9.51
N LYS A 32 14.87 1.92 -8.84
CA LYS A 32 14.72 1.03 -7.65
C LYS A 32 13.95 -0.27 -7.95
N GLY A 33 14.24 -0.92 -9.06
CA GLY A 33 13.67 -2.23 -9.40
C GLY A 33 14.09 -3.32 -8.42
N GLY A 34 13.21 -4.28 -8.16
CA GLY A 34 13.49 -5.45 -7.33
C GLY A 34 13.17 -5.32 -5.84
N PHE A 35 12.76 -4.14 -5.35
CA PHE A 35 12.27 -3.97 -3.98
C PHE A 35 10.82 -4.47 -3.84
N TRP A 36 10.51 -4.95 -2.63
CA TRP A 36 9.15 -5.28 -2.22
C TRP A 36 8.41 -4.02 -1.78
N GLU A 37 7.13 -3.93 -2.13
CA GLU A 37 6.26 -2.81 -1.82
C GLU A 37 4.88 -3.30 -1.38
N PHE A 38 4.32 -2.58 -0.41
CA PHE A 38 2.91 -2.69 -0.04
C PHE A 38 2.05 -1.98 -1.08
N ALA A 39 0.79 -2.40 -1.19
CA ALA A 39 -0.21 -1.64 -1.95
C ALA A 39 -0.46 -0.31 -1.25
N GLY A 40 -0.52 0.79 -1.99
CA GLY A 40 -0.67 2.11 -1.39
C GLY A 40 -0.15 3.23 -2.26
N GLY A 41 -0.27 4.45 -1.74
CA GLY A 41 -0.04 5.64 -2.54
C GLY A 41 0.02 6.91 -1.71
N LYS A 42 0.15 8.03 -2.41
CA LYS A 42 0.18 9.35 -1.79
C LYS A 42 -1.24 9.73 -1.35
N VAL A 43 -1.36 10.27 -0.15
CA VAL A 43 -2.60 10.92 0.30
C VAL A 43 -2.82 12.20 -0.51
N GLU A 44 -3.95 12.27 -1.18
CA GLU A 44 -4.41 13.38 -1.99
C GLU A 44 -5.05 14.50 -1.15
N SER A 45 -5.34 15.64 -1.79
CA SER A 45 -5.93 16.77 -1.07
C SER A 45 -7.39 16.48 -0.75
N GLY A 46 -7.76 16.62 0.52
CA GLY A 46 -9.14 16.44 0.99
C GLY A 46 -9.50 15.02 1.41
N GLU A 47 -8.57 14.05 1.30
CA GLU A 47 -8.76 12.69 1.82
C GLU A 47 -7.94 12.45 3.10
N THR A 48 -8.42 11.54 3.95
CA THR A 48 -7.67 10.97 5.07
C THR A 48 -6.73 9.86 4.57
N ALA A 49 -5.73 9.47 5.36
CA ALA A 49 -4.88 8.33 5.00
C ALA A 49 -5.68 7.03 4.85
N GLU A 50 -6.71 6.84 5.67
CA GLU A 50 -7.62 5.70 5.55
C GLU A 50 -8.37 5.69 4.20
N GLN A 51 -8.91 6.84 3.79
CA GLN A 51 -9.57 6.98 2.49
C GLN A 51 -8.58 6.73 1.34
N ALA A 52 -7.35 7.22 1.46
CA ALA A 52 -6.29 7.01 0.49
C ALA A 52 -5.97 5.52 0.30
N VAL A 53 -5.74 4.77 1.39
CA VAL A 53 -5.43 3.34 1.27
C VAL A 53 -6.61 2.54 0.73
N ILE A 54 -7.86 2.87 1.09
CA ILE A 54 -9.05 2.21 0.53
C ILE A 54 -9.11 2.39 -0.99
N ARG A 55 -8.90 3.63 -1.47
CA ARG A 55 -8.83 3.95 -2.90
C ARG A 55 -7.73 3.18 -3.61
N GLU A 56 -6.51 3.20 -3.06
CA GLU A 56 -5.36 2.51 -3.66
C GLU A 56 -5.53 0.99 -3.66
N LEU A 57 -6.09 0.38 -2.61
CA LEU A 57 -6.37 -1.06 -2.59
C LEU A 57 -7.33 -1.47 -3.71
N HIS A 58 -8.38 -0.68 -3.94
CA HIS A 58 -9.32 -0.94 -5.03
C HIS A 58 -8.65 -0.81 -6.41
N GLU A 59 -7.86 0.25 -6.61
CA GLU A 59 -7.21 0.54 -7.90
C GLU A 59 -6.03 -0.38 -8.23
N GLU A 60 -5.19 -0.66 -7.23
CA GLU A 60 -3.92 -1.38 -7.43
C GLU A 60 -4.06 -2.89 -7.31
N VAL A 61 -4.92 -3.37 -6.39
CA VAL A 61 -5.03 -4.81 -6.10
C VAL A 61 -6.44 -5.38 -6.23
N GLY A 62 -7.45 -4.53 -6.47
CA GLY A 62 -8.81 -4.97 -6.81
C GLY A 62 -9.65 -5.47 -5.65
N ILE A 63 -9.35 -5.04 -4.42
CA ILE A 63 -10.09 -5.47 -3.24
C ILE A 63 -10.80 -4.29 -2.57
N GLU A 64 -11.85 -4.62 -1.82
CA GLU A 64 -12.55 -3.69 -0.93
C GLU A 64 -12.35 -4.15 0.50
N ALA A 65 -11.65 -3.35 1.32
CA ALA A 65 -11.40 -3.67 2.71
C ALA A 65 -12.71 -3.64 3.53
N THR A 66 -13.00 -4.73 4.24
CA THR A 66 -14.16 -4.83 5.14
C THR A 66 -13.77 -4.78 6.61
N ALA A 67 -12.50 -5.06 6.93
CA ALA A 67 -11.90 -4.81 8.23
C ALA A 67 -10.51 -4.20 8.03
N LEU A 68 -10.34 -2.99 8.57
CA LEU A 68 -9.13 -2.19 8.46
C LEU A 68 -8.88 -1.48 9.79
N GLU A 69 -7.62 -1.45 10.22
CA GLU A 69 -7.19 -0.72 11.41
C GLU A 69 -5.86 -0.01 11.16
N HIS A 70 -5.65 1.13 11.84
CA HIS A 70 -4.36 1.80 11.82
C HIS A 70 -3.33 0.97 12.60
N PHE A 71 -2.25 0.58 11.94
CA PHE A 71 -1.22 -0.28 12.52
C PHE A 71 -0.06 0.53 13.10
N MET A 72 0.51 1.44 12.30
CA MET A 72 1.57 2.34 12.75
C MET A 72 1.74 3.54 11.83
N ALA A 73 2.36 4.59 12.38
CA ALA A 73 2.86 5.72 11.60
C ALA A 73 4.38 5.80 11.67
N LEU A 74 5.02 6.23 10.58
CA LEU A 74 6.44 6.53 10.53
C LEU A 74 6.65 7.91 9.91
N GLU A 75 7.43 8.74 10.57
CA GLU A 75 7.83 10.04 10.04
C GLU A 75 9.34 10.05 9.79
N HIS A 76 9.75 10.64 8.67
CA HIS A 76 11.15 10.83 8.36
C HIS A 76 11.39 12.21 7.76
N ASP A 77 12.32 12.94 8.37
CA ASP A 77 12.57 14.33 8.04
C ASP A 77 13.90 14.49 7.28
N TYR A 78 13.87 14.40 5.95
CA TYR A 78 15.06 14.64 5.08
C TYR A 78 15.25 16.13 4.85
N PRO A 79 16.44 16.71 4.74
CA PRO A 79 16.63 18.16 4.55
C PRO A 79 15.70 18.83 3.51
N GLU A 80 15.42 18.14 2.39
CA GLU A 80 14.60 18.63 1.28
C GLU A 80 13.10 18.27 1.34
N LYS A 81 12.68 17.29 2.16
CA LYS A 81 11.28 16.83 2.25
C LYS A 81 10.97 16.10 3.56
N ALA A 82 9.76 16.28 4.06
CA ALA A 82 9.25 15.49 5.19
C ALA A 82 8.35 14.38 4.64
N LEU A 83 8.60 13.14 5.07
CA LEU A 83 7.77 12.00 4.75
C LEU A 83 6.97 11.59 5.97
N LYS A 84 5.67 11.34 5.77
CA LYS A 84 4.80 10.66 6.73
C LYS A 84 4.25 9.41 6.06
N PHE A 85 4.33 8.28 6.76
CA PHE A 85 3.74 7.02 6.35
C PHE A 85 2.69 6.62 7.38
N ASP A 86 1.50 6.27 6.93
CA ASP A 86 0.50 5.58 7.73
C ASP A 86 0.26 4.18 7.15
N PHE A 87 0.47 3.16 7.97
CA PHE A 87 0.28 1.76 7.63
C PHE A 87 -1.03 1.28 8.23
N PHE A 88 -1.86 0.66 7.40
CA PHE A 88 -3.12 0.06 7.81
C PHE A 88 -3.05 -1.45 7.68
N LEU A 89 -3.53 -2.18 8.68
CA LEU A 89 -3.68 -3.63 8.63
C LEU A 89 -5.06 -3.95 8.04
N ILE A 90 -5.09 -4.76 6.99
CA ILE A 90 -6.33 -5.23 6.35
C ILE A 90 -6.47 -6.70 6.66
N THR A 91 -7.38 -7.01 7.57
CA THR A 91 -7.61 -8.36 8.10
C THR A 91 -8.78 -9.07 7.44
N ALA A 92 -9.64 -8.32 6.73
CA ALA A 92 -10.70 -8.87 5.89
C ALA A 92 -11.02 -7.92 4.73
N PHE A 93 -11.37 -8.49 3.58
CA PHE A 93 -11.72 -7.77 2.36
C PHE A 93 -12.62 -8.63 1.46
N THR A 94 -13.29 -8.01 0.49
CA THR A 94 -13.93 -8.70 -0.63
C THR A 94 -13.11 -8.60 -1.91
N GLY A 95 -13.35 -9.51 -2.84
CA GLY A 95 -12.59 -9.62 -4.10
C GLY A 95 -11.43 -10.61 -4.00
N GLU A 96 -10.60 -10.64 -5.04
CA GLU A 96 -9.41 -11.48 -5.11
C GLU A 96 -8.18 -10.60 -5.24
N VAL A 97 -7.23 -10.73 -4.31
CA VAL A 97 -6.02 -9.91 -4.31
C VAL A 97 -5.19 -10.24 -5.53
N ARG A 98 -5.15 -9.31 -6.49
CA ARG A 98 -4.40 -9.45 -7.73
C ARG A 98 -3.85 -8.10 -8.13
N GLN A 99 -2.58 -8.04 -8.47
CA GLN A 99 -1.98 -6.81 -8.98
C GLN A 99 -2.66 -6.36 -10.29
N ARG A 100 -3.35 -5.20 -10.26
CA ARG A 100 -4.08 -4.60 -11.39
C ARG A 100 -3.29 -3.51 -12.09
N ARG A 101 -2.53 -2.69 -11.35
CA ARG A 101 -1.61 -1.72 -11.94
C ARG A 101 -0.30 -2.41 -12.34
N PRO A 102 0.27 -2.14 -13.52
CA PRO A 102 1.50 -2.78 -13.95
C PRO A 102 2.70 -2.25 -13.13
N ALA A 103 3.11 -2.97 -12.09
CA ALA A 103 4.52 -3.02 -11.70
C ALA A 103 5.04 -4.35 -12.28
N TRP A 104 5.72 -4.27 -13.42
CA TRP A 104 5.91 -5.38 -14.35
C TRP A 104 6.32 -6.72 -13.69
N ARG A 105 5.57 -7.75 -14.10
CA ARG A 105 5.39 -9.12 -13.58
C ARG A 105 6.65 -9.86 -13.09
N VAL A 106 6.62 -10.36 -11.84
CA VAL A 106 7.23 -11.65 -11.44
C VAL A 106 6.38 -12.31 -10.35
N GLY A 107 5.80 -13.48 -10.64
CA GLY A 107 5.31 -14.47 -9.66
C GLY A 107 4.04 -14.11 -8.88
N SER A 108 2.87 -14.31 -9.49
CA SER A 108 1.56 -14.19 -8.83
C SER A 108 1.04 -15.55 -8.38
N SER A 109 1.15 -15.88 -7.10
CA SER A 109 0.20 -16.78 -6.44
C SER A 109 -0.78 -15.89 -5.68
N GLY A 110 -2.00 -15.75 -6.20
CA GLY A 110 -3.06 -14.99 -5.55
C GLY A 110 -3.35 -15.53 -4.16
N ILE A 111 -3.72 -14.64 -3.25
CA ILE A 111 -4.21 -15.00 -1.92
C ILE A 111 -5.72 -14.80 -1.96
N SER A 112 -6.47 -15.88 -1.71
CA SER A 112 -7.92 -15.83 -1.54
C SER A 112 -8.27 -15.41 -0.11
N ALA A 113 -9.40 -14.71 0.02
CA ALA A 113 -10.03 -14.36 1.29
C ALA A 113 -10.42 -15.60 2.11
#